data_AF-A0A7K7MV33-F1
#
_entry.id   AF-A0A7K7MV33-F1
#
_cell.length_a   1.000
_cell.length_b   1.000
_cell.length_c   1.000
_cell.angle_alpha   90.00
_cell.angle_beta   90.00
_cell.angle_gamma   90.00
#
_symmetry.space_group_name_H-M   'P 1'
#
loop_
_entity.id
_entity.type
_entity.pdbx_description
1 polymer ?
#
loop_
_entity_poly.entity_id
_entity_poly.type
_entity_poly.pdbx_seq_one_letter_code
_entity_poly.pdbx_strand_id
1 'polypeptide(L)'
;ALHEGHVVSAQELTVLLQPVFTQNSRNLILFLHDTLSIGDFTYLSEFYGNKNPFQNQVNKLFINLLQEILQSSPSSLVLPAVDCKATKYLLSFLLESGYWKLTNVTNLDVSQLEVNTSEPHLLVVQLQPLLSQLTEFVKLYMFLFVEKIIGRLTMDLQEREIHFSVIYTAVRPSRISRRTDVVGELRRQLMATEEDDSLSYPPLNVTTGNDTCILFYASNFSLKANSSVLIDLTNATFVMQNVDISSSECSDINTTLSLKYTKPVNGISSLEIRFLMTNKFYGGSARNWSTLDSVEIVQDEEKFAKFNVSVISAPAEYSFHCQLVGTSNLYPARLIPSNNEARNWDVFISKLQIQGFNIENNQFSYASDCTGFFTPGIWMGLVTSIILLWILAYGIHMIMQLTTNSRFDDPKGAALSVPQTE
;
A
#
# COMPACT_ATOMS: atom_id res chain seq x y z
N ALA A 1 -3.56 -0.46 21.81
CA ALA A 1 -3.43 0.02 20.42
C ALA A 1 -2.04 0.64 20.18
N LEU A 2 -0.93 -0.09 20.43
CA LEU A 2 0.44 0.45 20.37
C LEU A 2 1.33 -0.21 19.29
N HIS A 3 0.81 -1.13 18.48
CA HIS A 3 1.62 -1.94 17.56
C HIS A 3 1.07 -2.03 16.13
N GLU A 4 0.10 -1.17 15.75
CA GLU A 4 -0.38 -1.16 14.37
C GLU A 4 0.74 -0.74 13.41
N GLY A 5 1.05 -1.59 12.43
CA GLY A 5 2.07 -1.35 11.41
C GLY A 5 3.51 -1.75 11.76
N HIS A 6 3.79 -2.19 13.00
CA HIS A 6 5.12 -2.68 13.39
C HIS A 6 5.20 -4.21 13.28
N VAL A 7 6.25 -4.72 12.63
CA VAL A 7 6.55 -6.15 12.61
C VAL A 7 7.44 -6.47 13.79
N VAL A 8 6.92 -7.23 14.76
CA VAL A 8 7.65 -7.58 15.97
C VAL A 8 8.84 -8.48 15.63
N SER A 9 10.04 -8.05 16.03
CA SER A 9 11.29 -8.80 15.87
C SER A 9 11.45 -9.91 16.92
N ALA A 10 12.40 -10.83 16.72
CA ALA A 10 12.63 -11.94 17.66
C ALA A 10 13.02 -11.47 19.08
N GLN A 11 13.81 -10.39 19.16
CA GLN A 11 14.23 -9.81 20.44
C GLN A 11 13.06 -9.15 21.17
N GLU A 12 12.21 -8.41 20.45
CA GLU A 12 11.02 -7.78 21.03
C GLU A 12 9.97 -8.81 21.46
N LEU A 13 9.79 -9.88 20.68
CA LEU A 13 8.89 -10.99 21.00
C LEU A 13 9.23 -11.62 22.36
N THR A 14 10.53 -11.75 22.66
CA THR A 14 11.02 -12.29 23.93
C THR A 14 10.58 -11.44 25.12
N VAL A 15 10.68 -10.11 25.00
CA VAL A 15 10.26 -9.16 26.04
C VAL A 15 8.74 -9.16 26.20
N LEU A 16 8.00 -9.25 25.10
CA LEU A 16 6.54 -9.24 25.10
C LEU A 16 5.93 -10.54 25.65
N LEU A 17 6.62 -11.67 25.54
CA LEU A 17 6.20 -12.95 26.11
C LEU A 17 6.60 -13.12 27.58
N GLN A 18 7.50 -12.29 28.10
CA GLN A 18 7.96 -12.35 29.50
C GLN A 18 6.82 -12.35 30.55
N PRO A 19 5.73 -11.54 30.39
CA PRO A 19 4.60 -11.56 31.32
C PRO A 19 3.86 -12.90 31.38
N VAL A 20 3.83 -13.66 30.28
CA VAL A 20 3.15 -14.97 30.19
C VAL A 20 3.78 -15.98 31.14
N PHE A 21 5.10 -15.89 31.36
CA PHE A 21 5.82 -16.77 32.30
C PHE A 21 5.73 -16.31 33.76
N THR A 22 5.36 -15.05 34.01
CA THR A 22 5.25 -14.49 35.37
C THR A 22 3.86 -14.65 35.99
N GLN A 23 2.84 -14.86 35.15
CA GLN A 23 1.48 -15.16 35.60
C GLN A 23 1.39 -16.66 35.89
N ASN A 24 0.65 -17.04 36.94
CA ASN A 24 0.57 -18.40 37.51
C ASN A 24 -0.03 -19.49 36.57
N SER A 25 0.04 -19.38 35.25
CA SER A 25 -0.38 -20.43 34.32
C SER A 25 0.68 -21.53 34.27
N ARG A 26 0.41 -22.64 34.95
CA ARG A 26 1.28 -23.83 34.92
C ARG A 26 1.23 -24.56 33.57
N ASN A 27 0.24 -24.31 32.72
CA ASN A 27 0.07 -25.01 31.45
C ASN A 27 -0.01 -24.03 30.28
N LEU A 28 0.75 -24.30 29.22
CA LEU A 28 0.81 -23.49 28.00
C LEU A 28 0.38 -24.33 26.80
N ILE A 29 -0.54 -23.79 26.00
CA ILE A 29 -1.04 -24.43 24.78
C ILE A 29 -0.62 -23.58 23.60
N LEU A 30 0.15 -24.16 22.68
CA LEU A 30 0.59 -23.55 21.44
C LEU A 30 -0.18 -24.16 20.28
N PHE A 31 -1.09 -23.39 19.69
CA PHE A 31 -1.73 -23.71 18.42
C PHE A 31 -0.88 -23.15 17.28
N LEU A 32 -0.31 -24.04 16.48
CA LEU A 32 0.58 -23.70 15.38
C LEU A 32 -0.05 -24.04 14.04
N HIS A 33 -0.24 -23.02 13.20
CA HIS A 33 -0.65 -23.16 11.81
C HIS A 33 0.54 -23.09 10.86
N ASP A 34 0.41 -23.73 9.70
CA ASP A 34 1.41 -23.57 8.64
C ASP A 34 1.36 -22.17 8.01
N THR A 35 0.18 -21.71 7.57
CA THR A 35 0.01 -20.37 6.97
C THR A 35 -1.19 -19.67 7.57
N LEU A 36 -0.97 -18.49 8.15
CA LEU A 36 -2.06 -17.62 8.58
C LEU A 36 -1.56 -16.18 8.68
N SER A 37 -2.36 -15.23 8.18
CA SER A 37 -2.19 -13.81 8.48
C SER A 37 -3.43 -13.28 9.17
N ILE A 38 -3.28 -12.37 10.14
CA ILE A 38 -4.43 -11.67 10.72
C ILE A 38 -5.19 -10.87 9.65
N GLY A 39 -4.47 -10.45 8.60
CA GLY A 39 -5.03 -9.78 7.43
C GLY A 39 -5.88 -10.69 6.53
N ASP A 40 -5.80 -12.02 6.66
CA ASP A 40 -6.71 -12.92 5.93
C ASP A 40 -8.12 -12.85 6.49
N PHE A 41 -8.27 -12.66 7.81
CA PHE A 41 -9.57 -12.51 8.45
C PHE A 41 -10.24 -11.21 8.00
N THR A 42 -9.49 -10.11 7.93
CA THR A 42 -10.02 -8.84 7.43
C THR A 42 -10.30 -8.90 5.93
N TYR A 43 -9.41 -9.49 5.12
CA TYR A 43 -9.62 -9.63 3.68
C TYR A 43 -10.86 -10.47 3.35
N LEU A 44 -11.05 -11.62 4.01
CA LEU A 44 -12.22 -12.47 3.81
C LEU A 44 -13.53 -11.79 4.30
N SER A 45 -13.44 -10.85 5.25
CA SER A 45 -14.59 -10.07 5.72
C SER A 45 -15.06 -9.02 4.72
N GLU A 46 -14.15 -8.50 3.88
CA GLU A 46 -14.39 -7.38 2.96
C GLU A 46 -14.79 -7.85 1.55
N PHE A 47 -14.23 -8.98 1.09
CA PHE A 47 -14.47 -9.52 -0.26
C PHE A 47 -15.93 -9.93 -0.51
N TYR A 48 -16.69 -10.24 0.53
CA TYR A 48 -18.11 -10.56 0.44
C TYR A 48 -18.93 -9.38 0.97
N GLY A 49 -19.32 -8.47 0.07
CA GLY A 49 -20.20 -7.34 0.40
C GLY A 49 -21.53 -7.76 1.06
N ASN A 50 -22.14 -6.79 1.75
CA ASN A 50 -23.24 -6.82 2.73
C ASN A 50 -24.56 -7.55 2.36
N LYS A 51 -24.58 -8.41 1.34
CA LYS A 51 -25.77 -9.13 0.84
C LYS A 51 -25.66 -10.66 0.95
N ASN A 52 -24.54 -11.20 1.40
CA ASN A 52 -24.31 -12.65 1.41
C ASN A 52 -24.43 -13.25 2.83
N PRO A 53 -25.20 -14.34 3.04
CA PRO A 53 -25.28 -15.05 4.32
C PRO A 53 -23.91 -15.56 4.81
N PHE A 54 -22.96 -15.72 3.87
CA PHE A 54 -21.59 -16.13 4.13
C PHE A 54 -20.75 -15.10 4.90
N GLN A 55 -21.00 -13.78 4.73
CA GLN A 55 -20.27 -12.75 5.47
C GLN A 55 -20.59 -12.80 6.97
N ASN A 56 -21.86 -12.98 7.31
CA ASN A 56 -22.30 -13.16 8.70
C ASN A 56 -21.64 -14.39 9.33
N GLN A 57 -21.41 -15.45 8.55
CA GLN A 57 -20.78 -16.67 9.05
C GLN A 57 -19.28 -16.48 9.30
N VAL A 58 -18.56 -15.76 8.42
CA VAL A 58 -17.12 -15.46 8.58
C VAL A 58 -16.88 -14.51 9.75
N ASN A 59 -17.66 -13.43 9.84
CA ASN A 59 -17.55 -12.48 10.96
C ASN A 59 -17.88 -13.15 12.28
N LYS A 60 -18.92 -14.01 12.29
CA LYS A 60 -19.27 -14.82 13.47
C LYS A 60 -18.16 -15.79 13.85
N LEU A 61 -17.51 -16.43 12.87
CA LEU A 61 -16.40 -17.35 13.10
C LEU A 61 -15.19 -16.66 13.76
N PHE A 62 -14.77 -15.52 13.23
CA PHE A 62 -13.63 -14.77 13.79
C PHE A 62 -13.94 -14.25 15.19
N ILE A 63 -15.13 -13.69 15.39
CA ILE A 63 -15.57 -13.21 16.71
C ILE A 63 -15.64 -14.36 17.71
N ASN A 64 -16.20 -15.51 17.33
CA ASN A 64 -16.28 -16.69 18.19
C ASN A 64 -14.91 -17.22 18.57
N LEU A 65 -13.99 -17.38 17.62
CA LEU A 65 -12.63 -17.86 17.88
C LEU A 65 -11.90 -16.90 18.85
N LEU A 66 -12.01 -15.60 18.61
CA LEU A 66 -11.42 -14.59 19.48
C LEU A 66 -12.07 -14.64 20.87
N GLN A 67 -13.40 -14.79 20.94
CA GLN A 67 -14.16 -14.91 22.19
C GLN A 67 -13.75 -16.15 22.98
N GLU A 68 -13.61 -17.32 22.36
CA GLU A 68 -13.20 -18.57 23.02
C GLU A 68 -11.77 -18.46 23.58
N ILE A 69 -10.85 -17.86 22.82
CA ILE A 69 -9.46 -17.65 23.27
C ILE A 69 -9.38 -16.58 24.37
N LEU A 70 -10.18 -15.52 24.27
CA LEU A 70 -10.23 -14.44 25.26
C LEU A 70 -10.91 -14.86 26.58
N GLN A 71 -11.95 -15.69 26.51
CA GLN A 71 -12.67 -16.16 27.70
C GLN A 71 -11.89 -17.23 28.47
N SER A 72 -11.01 -17.98 27.78
CA SER A 72 -10.26 -19.07 28.39
C SER A 72 -8.97 -18.63 29.11
N SER A 73 -8.45 -17.42 28.85
CA SER A 73 -7.18 -16.93 29.41
C SER A 73 -7.34 -15.67 30.28
N PRO A 74 -6.69 -15.60 31.46
CA PRO A 74 -6.76 -14.43 32.34
C PRO A 74 -5.99 -13.21 31.81
N SER A 75 -5.15 -13.38 30.78
CA SER A 75 -4.49 -12.29 30.07
C SER A 75 -4.54 -12.51 28.56
N SER A 76 -4.72 -11.42 27.81
CA SER A 76 -4.74 -11.46 26.35
C SER A 76 -3.72 -10.49 25.78
N LEU A 77 -2.82 -11.02 24.95
CA LEU A 77 -1.87 -10.26 24.15
C LEU A 77 -2.11 -10.61 22.68
N VAL A 78 -2.53 -9.62 21.90
CA VAL A 78 -2.74 -9.77 20.45
C VAL A 78 -1.69 -8.93 19.74
N LEU A 79 -0.80 -9.60 18.99
CA LEU A 79 0.23 -8.97 18.18
C LEU A 79 -0.22 -8.97 16.71
N PRO A 80 -0.32 -7.81 16.06
CA PRO A 80 -0.84 -7.72 14.69
C PRO A 80 0.11 -8.33 13.65
N ALA A 81 1.43 -8.26 13.86
CA ALA A 81 2.42 -8.85 12.94
C ALA A 81 3.70 -9.28 13.68
N VAL A 82 4.21 -10.47 13.36
CA VAL A 82 5.47 -11.04 13.91
C VAL A 82 6.33 -11.55 12.76
N ASP A 83 7.64 -11.32 12.80
CA ASP A 83 8.58 -11.81 11.79
C ASP A 83 8.55 -13.35 11.71
N CYS A 84 8.51 -13.90 10.48
CA CYS A 84 8.51 -15.35 10.25
C CYS A 84 9.80 -16.03 10.70
N LYS A 85 10.92 -15.29 10.77
CA LYS A 85 12.15 -15.80 11.39
C LYS A 85 11.96 -15.94 12.90
N ALA A 86 11.28 -14.99 13.54
CA ALA A 86 11.01 -15.03 14.97
C ALA A 86 10.06 -16.17 15.35
N THR A 87 9.00 -16.43 14.57
CA THR A 87 8.07 -17.54 14.83
C THR A 87 8.73 -18.92 14.72
N LYS A 88 9.74 -19.08 13.85
CA LYS A 88 10.55 -20.32 13.80
C LYS A 88 11.34 -20.57 15.09
N TYR A 89 11.83 -19.53 15.75
CA TYR A 89 12.58 -19.64 17.01
C TYR A 89 11.69 -19.69 18.25
N LEU A 90 10.36 -19.52 18.11
CA LEU A 90 9.43 -19.48 19.23
C LEU A 90 9.42 -20.79 20.02
N LEU A 91 9.33 -21.94 19.33
CA LEU A 91 9.23 -23.24 20.00
C LEU A 91 10.52 -23.59 20.76
N SER A 92 11.69 -23.30 20.17
CA SER A 92 12.97 -23.44 20.88
C SER A 92 13.05 -22.51 22.09
N PHE A 93 12.60 -21.26 21.95
CA PHE A 93 12.59 -20.29 23.04
C PHE A 93 11.69 -20.72 24.21
N LEU A 94 10.49 -21.26 23.92
CA LEU A 94 9.57 -21.78 24.95
C LEU A 94 10.17 -22.97 25.72
N LEU A 95 10.94 -23.82 25.04
CA LEU A 95 11.59 -24.98 25.66
C LEU A 95 12.82 -24.59 26.49
N GLU A 96 13.54 -23.54 26.10
CA GLU A 96 14.69 -23.02 26.86
C GLU A 96 14.28 -22.18 28.08
N SER A 97 13.12 -21.52 28.02
CA SER A 97 12.67 -20.60 29.07
C SER A 97 12.05 -21.26 30.30
N GLY A 98 11.67 -22.55 30.22
CA GLY A 98 11.10 -23.27 31.36
C GLY A 98 11.19 -24.79 31.26
N TYR A 99 11.03 -25.44 32.41
CA TYR A 99 11.02 -26.92 32.52
C TYR A 99 9.64 -27.47 32.16
N TRP A 100 9.29 -27.52 30.87
CA TRP A 100 7.98 -28.00 30.41
C TRP A 100 8.02 -29.45 29.94
N LYS A 101 6.99 -30.24 30.28
CA LYS A 101 6.78 -31.56 29.65
C LYS A 101 6.06 -31.39 28.30
N LEU A 102 6.82 -31.54 27.22
CA LEU A 102 6.31 -31.40 25.84
C LEU A 102 5.38 -32.55 25.47
N THR A 103 4.18 -32.22 24.98
CA THR A 103 3.24 -33.16 24.37
C THR A 103 2.86 -32.64 22.99
N ASN A 104 3.28 -33.34 21.93
CA ASN A 104 2.90 -33.01 20.56
C ASN A 104 1.63 -33.75 20.19
N VAL A 105 0.57 -33.02 19.84
CA VAL A 105 -0.71 -33.59 19.43
C VAL A 105 -0.86 -33.41 17.93
N THR A 106 -0.68 -34.51 17.19
CA THR A 106 -0.86 -34.56 15.73
C THR A 106 -2.14 -35.30 15.33
N ASN A 107 -2.66 -36.16 16.21
CA ASN A 107 -3.90 -36.90 15.99
C ASN A 107 -4.98 -36.32 16.90
N LEU A 108 -6.07 -35.85 16.30
CA LEU A 108 -7.12 -35.00 16.90
C LEU A 108 -7.99 -35.70 17.97
N ASP A 109 -7.55 -36.85 18.48
CA ASP A 109 -8.22 -37.61 19.53
C ASP A 109 -7.71 -37.15 20.90
N VAL A 110 -8.39 -36.13 21.41
CA VAL A 110 -8.19 -35.47 22.72
C VAL A 110 -8.38 -36.45 23.91
N SER A 111 -9.00 -37.60 23.67
CA SER A 111 -9.29 -38.63 24.68
C SER A 111 -8.07 -39.33 25.27
N GLN A 112 -6.86 -39.13 24.72
CA GLN A 112 -5.61 -39.71 25.25
C GLN A 112 -4.73 -38.71 26.01
N LEU A 113 -5.20 -37.47 26.24
CA LEU A 113 -4.40 -36.45 26.91
C LEU A 113 -4.46 -36.59 28.44
N GLU A 114 -3.52 -37.34 29.01
CA GLU A 114 -3.25 -37.36 30.46
C GLU A 114 -2.39 -36.14 30.84
N VAL A 115 -3.03 -34.98 31.01
CA VAL A 115 -2.37 -33.79 31.57
C VAL A 115 -2.35 -33.94 33.09
N ASN A 116 -1.17 -34.18 33.67
CA ASN A 116 -1.04 -34.32 35.12
C ASN A 116 -0.93 -32.92 35.74
N THR A 117 -1.70 -32.64 36.79
CA THR A 117 -1.79 -31.31 37.42
C THR A 117 -0.54 -30.90 38.21
N SER A 118 0.45 -31.79 38.31
CA SER A 118 1.63 -31.65 39.17
C SER A 118 2.85 -31.01 38.49
N GLU A 119 2.97 -31.08 37.17
CA GLU A 119 4.10 -30.52 36.39
C GLU A 119 3.59 -29.54 35.33
N PRO A 120 4.37 -28.52 34.95
CA PRO A 120 3.96 -27.61 33.91
C PRO A 120 4.06 -28.26 32.52
N HIS A 121 2.97 -28.24 31.76
CA HIS A 121 2.88 -28.88 30.45
C HIS A 121 2.89 -27.86 29.30
N LEU A 122 3.64 -28.19 28.24
CA LEU A 122 3.60 -27.48 26.96
C LEU A 122 2.91 -28.38 25.93
N LEU A 123 1.70 -28.02 25.54
CA LEU A 123 0.91 -28.73 24.54
C LEU A 123 1.07 -28.04 23.19
N VAL A 124 1.69 -28.72 22.22
CA VAL A 124 1.84 -28.19 20.86
C VAL A 124 0.84 -28.91 19.96
N VAL A 125 -0.15 -28.15 19.48
CA VAL A 125 -1.18 -28.63 18.55
C VAL A 125 -0.83 -28.10 17.17
N GLN A 126 -0.34 -29.00 16.31
CA GLN A 126 -0.06 -28.67 14.91
C GLN A 126 -1.34 -28.82 14.09
N LEU A 127 -1.87 -27.71 13.61
CA LEU A 127 -3.07 -27.67 12.80
C LEU A 127 -2.67 -27.87 11.32
N GLN A 128 -3.40 -28.73 10.61
CA GLN A 128 -3.02 -29.19 9.27
C GLN A 128 -2.79 -28.05 8.24
N PRO A 129 -1.98 -28.28 7.19
CA PRO A 129 -1.58 -27.26 6.22
C PRO A 129 -2.76 -26.71 5.44
N LEU A 130 -2.85 -25.38 5.35
CA LEU A 130 -3.62 -24.73 4.29
C LEU A 130 -2.80 -24.83 2.99
N LEU A 131 -3.25 -25.64 2.02
CA LEU A 131 -2.63 -25.61 0.69
C LEU A 131 -2.92 -24.25 0.05
N SER A 132 -1.86 -23.52 -0.29
CA SER A 132 -1.90 -22.16 -0.85
C SER A 132 -2.63 -22.05 -2.20
N GLN A 133 -2.92 -23.18 -2.87
CA GLN A 133 -3.60 -23.25 -4.17
C GLN A 133 -5.12 -23.48 -4.10
N LEU A 134 -5.71 -23.55 -2.91
CA LEU A 134 -7.12 -23.89 -2.78
C LEU A 134 -8.04 -22.68 -3.05
N THR A 135 -9.19 -22.95 -3.69
CA THR A 135 -10.30 -22.00 -3.91
C THR A 135 -10.75 -21.37 -2.58
N GLU A 136 -11.17 -20.10 -2.59
CA GLU A 136 -11.52 -19.36 -1.37
C GLU A 136 -12.59 -20.06 -0.50
N PHE A 137 -13.52 -20.78 -1.13
CA PHE A 137 -14.52 -21.60 -0.45
C PHE A 137 -13.91 -22.72 0.42
N VAL A 138 -12.82 -23.33 -0.06
CA VAL A 138 -12.12 -24.40 0.67
C VAL A 138 -11.32 -23.82 1.84
N LYS A 139 -10.77 -22.61 1.69
CA LYS A 139 -10.11 -21.91 2.81
C LYS A 139 -11.08 -21.68 3.96
N LEU A 140 -12.31 -21.24 3.66
CA LEU A 140 -13.36 -21.03 4.65
C LEU A 140 -13.76 -22.32 5.38
N TYR A 141 -13.93 -23.43 4.64
CA TYR A 141 -14.26 -24.71 5.25
C TYR A 141 -13.17 -25.20 6.21
N MET A 142 -11.90 -24.98 5.86
CA MET A 142 -10.77 -25.30 6.73
C MET A 142 -10.74 -24.43 7.99
N PHE A 143 -11.08 -23.14 7.88
CA PHE A 143 -11.23 -22.26 9.04
C PHE A 143 -12.33 -22.73 10.00
N LEU A 144 -13.49 -23.14 9.47
CA LEU A 144 -14.59 -23.76 10.25
C LEU A 144 -14.16 -25.04 10.96
N PHE A 145 -13.36 -25.86 10.30
CA PHE A 145 -12.83 -27.08 10.90
C PHE A 145 -11.87 -26.78 12.07
N VAL A 146 -11.01 -25.77 11.91
CA VAL A 146 -10.05 -25.33 12.93
C VAL A 146 -10.74 -24.75 14.17
N GLU A 147 -11.74 -23.87 13.99
CA GLU A 147 -12.53 -23.31 15.10
C GLU A 147 -13.14 -24.43 15.94
N LYS A 148 -13.76 -25.43 15.28
CA LYS A 148 -14.37 -26.57 15.96
C LYS A 148 -13.38 -27.41 16.78
N ILE A 149 -12.13 -27.50 16.33
CA ILE A 149 -11.06 -28.22 17.03
C ILE A 149 -10.63 -27.45 18.28
N ILE A 150 -10.37 -26.15 18.11
CA ILE A 150 -9.95 -25.27 19.21
C ILE A 150 -11.04 -25.24 20.28
N GLY A 151 -12.31 -25.01 19.89
CA GLY A 151 -13.44 -25.00 20.82
C GLY A 151 -13.64 -26.31 21.57
N ARG A 152 -13.46 -27.48 20.93
CA ARG A 152 -13.55 -28.77 21.63
C ARG A 152 -12.44 -28.95 22.66
N LEU A 153 -11.20 -28.55 22.31
CA LEU A 153 -10.03 -28.66 23.19
C LEU A 153 -10.14 -27.74 24.40
N THR A 154 -10.55 -26.49 24.19
CA THR A 154 -10.71 -25.52 25.27
C THR A 154 -11.85 -25.93 26.21
N MET A 155 -12.97 -26.43 25.68
CA MET A 155 -14.08 -26.95 26.49
C MET A 155 -13.66 -28.13 27.37
N ASP A 156 -12.97 -29.15 26.83
CA ASP A 156 -12.53 -30.32 27.62
C ASP A 156 -11.53 -29.91 28.72
N LEU A 157 -10.62 -28.98 28.44
CA LEU A 157 -9.68 -28.47 29.44
C LEU A 157 -10.35 -27.62 30.52
N GLN A 158 -11.40 -26.88 30.15
CA GLN A 158 -12.21 -26.10 31.08
C GLN A 158 -13.09 -26.99 31.96
N GLU A 159 -13.68 -28.06 31.41
CA GLU A 159 -14.43 -29.07 32.17
C GLU A 159 -13.55 -29.77 33.21
N ARG A 160 -12.24 -29.89 32.95
CA ARG A 160 -11.25 -30.45 33.88
C ARG A 160 -10.65 -29.44 34.86
N GLU A 161 -11.15 -28.19 34.89
CA GLU A 161 -10.69 -27.08 35.75
C GLU A 161 -9.18 -26.77 35.64
N ILE A 162 -8.57 -27.00 34.47
CA ILE A 162 -7.15 -26.72 34.26
C ILE A 162 -6.97 -25.25 33.86
N HIS A 163 -6.19 -24.49 34.63
CA HIS A 163 -5.76 -23.15 34.20
C HIS A 163 -4.67 -23.27 33.13
N PHE A 164 -4.94 -22.73 31.94
CA PHE A 164 -4.00 -22.70 30.83
C PHE A 164 -3.89 -21.31 30.19
N SER A 165 -2.76 -21.05 29.55
CA SER A 165 -2.57 -19.90 28.64
C SER A 165 -2.47 -20.40 27.21
N VAL A 166 -3.01 -19.63 26.27
CA VAL A 166 -3.05 -20.01 24.84
C VAL A 166 -2.19 -19.06 24.02
N ILE A 167 -1.33 -19.64 23.18
CA ILE A 167 -0.63 -18.92 22.11
C ILE A 167 -1.14 -19.47 20.78
N TYR A 168 -1.67 -18.58 19.96
CA TYR A 168 -2.13 -18.91 18.61
C TYR A 168 -1.25 -18.20 17.58
N THR A 169 -0.55 -18.95 16.74
CA THR A 169 0.41 -18.38 15.78
C THR A 169 0.60 -19.26 14.53
N ALA A 170 1.28 -18.71 13.51
CA ALA A 170 1.61 -19.42 12.29
C ALA A 170 3.11 -19.38 11.95
N VAL A 171 3.58 -20.44 11.29
CA VAL A 171 4.99 -20.60 10.89
C VAL A 171 5.37 -19.62 9.79
N ARG A 172 4.46 -19.35 8.84
CA ARG A 172 4.68 -18.40 7.74
C ARG A 172 3.40 -17.59 7.47
N PRO A 173 3.51 -16.35 6.95
CA PRO A 173 2.35 -15.60 6.50
C PRO A 173 1.76 -16.25 5.25
N SER A 174 0.44 -16.14 5.09
CA SER A 174 -0.30 -16.59 3.91
C SER A 174 0.03 -15.79 2.65
N ARG A 175 0.34 -14.51 2.82
CA ARG A 175 0.79 -13.58 1.79
C ARG A 175 2.17 -13.08 2.17
N ILE A 176 3.15 -13.38 1.31
CA ILE A 176 4.46 -12.75 1.41
C ILE A 176 4.31 -11.41 0.72
N SER A 177 4.34 -10.31 1.47
CA SER A 177 4.59 -9.00 0.86
C SER A 177 5.94 -9.14 0.15
N ARG A 178 5.93 -9.11 -1.20
CA ARG A 178 7.16 -9.09 -2.00
C ARG A 178 7.82 -7.73 -1.82
N ARG A 179 8.41 -7.52 -0.65
CA ARG A 179 9.34 -6.42 -0.41
C ARG A 179 10.72 -6.91 -0.82
N THR A 180 10.95 -6.98 -2.13
CA THR A 180 12.31 -6.93 -2.67
C THR A 180 12.70 -5.46 -2.71
N ASP A 181 13.54 -5.04 -1.76
CA ASP A 181 14.53 -3.95 -1.84
C ASP A 181 14.25 -2.77 -2.79
N VAL A 182 13.04 -2.21 -2.75
CA VAL A 182 12.76 -0.84 -3.24
C VAL A 182 12.30 -0.04 -2.04
N VAL A 183 13.27 0.48 -1.28
CA VAL A 183 13.06 1.35 -0.11
C VAL A 183 12.57 2.76 -0.52
N GLY A 184 12.21 2.98 -1.78
CA GLY A 184 11.80 4.29 -2.32
C GLY A 184 10.31 4.64 -2.25
N GLU A 185 9.39 3.69 -2.06
CA GLU A 185 7.96 3.96 -2.35
C GLU A 185 7.04 4.23 -1.15
N LEU A 186 7.49 4.07 0.10
CA LEU A 186 6.63 4.40 1.24
C LEU A 186 6.82 5.84 1.71
N ARG A 187 6.05 6.78 1.14
CA ARG A 187 5.61 7.96 1.92
C ARG A 187 4.40 8.75 1.42
N ARG A 188 3.75 8.39 0.30
CA ARG A 188 2.50 9.05 -0.15
C ARG A 188 1.52 8.10 -0.84
N GLN A 189 1.14 7.02 -0.18
CA GLN A 189 -0.01 6.20 -0.60
C GLN A 189 -1.07 6.25 0.49
N LEU A 190 -1.99 7.21 0.39
CA LEU A 190 -3.28 7.12 1.07
C LEU A 190 -4.30 6.72 0.00
N MET A 191 -4.90 5.54 0.17
CA MET A 191 -5.94 4.98 -0.70
C MET A 191 -5.51 4.70 -2.16
N ALA A 192 -4.32 4.15 -2.36
CA ALA A 192 -4.00 3.49 -3.63
C ALA A 192 -4.31 1.99 -3.49
N THR A 193 -5.19 1.48 -4.34
CA THR A 193 -5.34 0.03 -4.55
C THR A 193 -4.02 -0.48 -5.14
N GLU A 194 -3.37 -1.44 -4.48
CA GLU A 194 -2.27 -2.20 -5.08
C GLU A 194 -2.86 -2.99 -6.27
N GLU A 195 -2.74 -2.45 -7.48
CA GLU A 195 -2.90 -3.26 -8.68
C GLU A 195 -1.65 -4.14 -8.77
N ASP A 196 -1.86 -5.45 -8.59
CA ASP A 196 -0.89 -6.49 -8.91
C ASP A 196 -0.48 -6.37 -10.39
N ASP A 197 0.51 -5.53 -10.70
CA ASP A 197 1.18 -5.52 -12.01
C ASP A 197 1.97 -6.83 -12.13
N SER A 198 1.28 -7.85 -12.65
CA SER A 198 1.76 -9.21 -12.91
C SER A 198 2.92 -9.31 -13.93
N LEU A 199 3.44 -8.19 -14.42
CA LEU A 199 4.49 -8.10 -15.44
C LEU A 199 5.44 -6.92 -15.14
N SER A 200 6.21 -7.00 -14.04
CA SER A 200 7.27 -6.02 -13.78
C SER A 200 8.52 -6.42 -14.59
N TYR A 201 8.71 -5.77 -15.73
CA TYR A 201 9.95 -5.83 -16.51
C TYR A 201 10.92 -4.72 -16.06
N PRO A 202 12.24 -4.90 -16.23
CA PRO A 202 13.22 -3.88 -15.84
C PRO A 202 13.05 -2.59 -16.67
N PRO A 203 13.37 -1.42 -16.09
CA PRO A 203 13.38 -0.16 -16.83
C PRO A 203 14.44 -0.17 -17.95
N LEU A 204 14.18 0.60 -19.01
CA LEU A 204 15.15 0.85 -20.05
C LEU A 204 16.25 1.77 -19.50
N ASN A 205 17.50 1.34 -19.60
CA ASN A 205 18.66 2.13 -19.20
C ASN A 205 19.50 2.55 -20.41
N VAL A 206 19.95 3.80 -20.40
CA VAL A 206 20.89 4.34 -21.38
C VAL A 206 22.20 4.61 -20.68
N THR A 207 23.25 3.91 -21.10
CA THR A 207 24.59 4.03 -20.52
C THR A 207 25.49 4.84 -21.44
N THR A 208 26.14 5.86 -20.90
CA THR A 208 27.19 6.62 -21.60
C THR A 208 28.51 6.29 -20.93
N GLY A 209 29.25 5.34 -21.51
CA GLY A 209 30.46 4.80 -20.87
C GLY A 209 30.11 3.89 -19.71
N ASN A 210 30.54 4.23 -18.49
CA ASN A 210 30.39 3.39 -17.30
C ASN A 210 29.18 3.76 -16.42
N ASP A 211 28.56 4.92 -16.67
CA ASP A 211 27.47 5.45 -15.87
C ASP A 211 26.15 5.43 -16.64
N THR A 212 25.04 5.13 -15.94
CA THR A 212 23.69 5.30 -16.49
C THR A 212 23.30 6.76 -16.50
N CYS A 213 22.90 7.24 -17.66
CA CYS A 213 22.48 8.62 -17.86
C CYS A 213 20.95 8.76 -17.83
N ILE A 214 20.22 7.86 -18.50
CA ILE A 214 18.76 7.94 -18.61
C ILE A 214 18.15 6.61 -18.17
N LEU A 215 17.11 6.71 -17.34
CA LEU A 215 16.20 5.61 -17.02
C LEU A 215 14.81 5.96 -17.52
N PHE A 216 14.17 5.00 -18.18
CA PHE A 216 12.85 5.16 -18.76
C PHE A 216 12.00 3.91 -18.50
N TYR A 217 10.79 4.11 -18.01
CA TYR A 217 9.83 3.05 -17.71
C TYR A 217 8.42 3.50 -18.04
N ALA A 218 7.60 2.58 -18.56
CA ALA A 218 6.18 2.76 -18.76
C ALA A 218 5.50 1.39 -18.75
N SER A 219 4.27 1.28 -18.24
CA SER A 219 3.47 0.05 -18.28
C SER A 219 2.79 -0.17 -19.63
N ASN A 220 2.44 0.91 -20.31
CA ASN A 220 1.90 0.89 -21.66
C ASN A 220 2.54 2.05 -22.42
N PHE A 221 3.11 1.74 -23.57
CA PHE A 221 3.65 2.71 -24.50
C PHE A 221 3.08 2.44 -25.89
N SER A 222 2.03 3.19 -26.24
CA SER A 222 1.36 3.05 -27.52
C SER A 222 1.15 4.38 -28.23
N LEU A 223 1.16 4.30 -29.55
CA LEU A 223 0.96 5.41 -30.46
C LEU A 223 -0.18 5.07 -31.39
N LYS A 224 -0.86 6.09 -31.88
CA LYS A 224 -1.91 5.93 -32.89
C LYS A 224 -1.65 6.93 -34.02
N ALA A 225 -1.30 6.40 -35.19
CA ALA A 225 -1.04 7.18 -36.40
C ALA A 225 -2.32 7.32 -37.24
N ASN A 226 -2.55 8.51 -37.79
CA ASN A 226 -3.67 8.87 -38.66
C ASN A 226 -5.03 8.38 -38.13
N SER A 227 -5.24 8.46 -36.81
CA SER A 227 -6.47 8.02 -36.13
C SER A 227 -6.90 6.56 -36.35
N SER A 228 -6.08 5.69 -36.95
CA SER A 228 -6.48 4.33 -37.35
C SER A 228 -5.44 3.25 -37.04
N VAL A 229 -4.15 3.55 -37.19
CA VAL A 229 -3.08 2.57 -37.00
C VAL A 229 -2.58 2.65 -35.57
N LEU A 230 -2.92 1.66 -34.74
CA LEU A 230 -2.39 1.52 -33.39
C LEU A 230 -1.05 0.79 -33.43
N ILE A 231 -0.05 1.36 -32.77
CA ILE A 231 1.32 0.86 -32.66
C ILE A 231 1.58 0.66 -31.18
N ASP A 232 1.67 -0.59 -30.74
CA ASP A 232 2.09 -0.91 -29.38
C ASP A 232 3.59 -1.16 -29.36
N LEU A 233 4.32 -0.32 -28.63
CA LEU A 233 5.78 -0.36 -28.53
C LEU A 233 6.24 -1.01 -27.22
N THR A 234 5.34 -1.26 -26.27
CA THR A 234 5.63 -1.70 -24.90
C THR A 234 6.49 -2.98 -24.86
N ASN A 235 6.08 -3.99 -25.62
CA ASN A 235 6.77 -5.29 -25.66
C ASN A 235 8.14 -5.15 -26.36
N ALA A 236 8.23 -4.32 -27.39
CA ALA A 236 9.47 -4.06 -28.11
C ALA A 236 10.50 -3.30 -27.26
N THR A 237 10.04 -2.33 -26.44
CA THR A 237 10.92 -1.51 -25.60
C THR A 237 11.42 -2.23 -24.37
N PHE A 238 10.53 -2.86 -23.59
CA PHE A 238 10.89 -3.28 -22.25
C PHE A 238 11.10 -4.78 -22.09
N VAL A 239 10.37 -5.60 -22.85
CA VAL A 239 10.42 -7.06 -22.71
C VAL A 239 11.45 -7.65 -23.66
N MET A 240 11.38 -7.31 -24.94
CA MET A 240 12.32 -7.80 -25.96
C MET A 240 13.59 -6.94 -26.10
N GLN A 241 13.55 -5.68 -25.62
CA GLN A 241 14.64 -4.69 -25.74
C GLN A 241 15.23 -4.59 -27.16
N ASN A 242 14.40 -4.73 -28.20
CA ASN A 242 14.81 -4.67 -29.60
C ASN A 242 14.77 -3.23 -30.15
N VAL A 243 15.02 -2.25 -29.29
CA VAL A 243 15.00 -0.81 -29.62
C VAL A 243 16.43 -0.33 -29.79
N ASP A 244 16.70 0.42 -30.86
CA ASP A 244 17.99 1.07 -31.06
C ASP A 244 18.00 2.40 -30.31
N ILE A 245 18.99 2.55 -29.42
CA ILE A 245 19.16 3.66 -28.48
C ILE A 245 20.44 4.45 -28.81
N SER A 246 21.17 4.04 -29.85
CA SER A 246 22.52 4.57 -30.18
C SER A 246 22.54 6.08 -30.47
N SER A 247 21.41 6.66 -30.85
CA SER A 247 21.18 8.08 -31.09
C SER A 247 20.85 8.90 -29.83
N SER A 248 20.88 8.29 -28.63
CA SER A 248 20.64 9.00 -27.37
C SER A 248 21.87 9.79 -26.94
N GLU A 249 21.70 11.08 -26.63
CA GLU A 249 22.78 11.95 -26.20
C GLU A 249 22.63 12.37 -24.75
N CYS A 250 23.74 12.37 -24.03
CA CYS A 250 23.78 12.69 -22.61
C CYS A 250 24.79 13.77 -22.31
N SER A 251 24.32 14.89 -21.75
CA SER A 251 25.14 15.99 -21.25
C SER A 251 24.59 16.47 -19.91
N ASP A 252 25.40 17.18 -19.14
CA ASP A 252 25.00 17.73 -17.84
C ASP A 252 23.82 18.72 -17.93
N ILE A 253 23.64 19.34 -19.10
CA ILE A 253 22.66 20.39 -19.36
C ILE A 253 21.48 19.87 -20.19
N ASN A 254 21.75 19.09 -21.23
CA ASN A 254 20.74 18.58 -22.16
C ASN A 254 20.88 17.08 -22.31
N THR A 255 19.78 16.35 -22.24
CA THR A 255 19.74 14.91 -22.46
C THR A 255 18.64 14.59 -23.46
N THR A 256 18.94 13.73 -24.43
CA THR A 256 17.98 13.29 -25.43
C THR A 256 17.93 11.78 -25.44
N LEU A 257 16.76 11.22 -25.13
CA LEU A 257 16.48 9.80 -25.27
C LEU A 257 15.90 9.57 -26.66
N SER A 258 16.61 8.89 -27.53
CA SER A 258 16.12 8.49 -28.86
C SER A 258 15.85 6.99 -28.88
N LEU A 259 14.63 6.64 -29.27
CA LEU A 259 14.14 5.26 -29.40
C LEU A 259 13.81 5.00 -30.86
N LYS A 260 14.66 4.25 -31.55
CA LYS A 260 14.48 3.90 -32.97
C LYS A 260 13.98 2.47 -33.13
N TYR A 261 12.87 2.31 -33.85
CA TYR A 261 12.21 1.05 -34.16
C TYR A 261 12.29 0.76 -35.65
N THR A 262 12.63 -0.48 -35.99
CA THR A 262 12.62 -0.98 -37.37
C THR A 262 11.33 -1.75 -37.64
N LYS A 263 10.60 -1.34 -38.68
CA LYS A 263 9.33 -1.97 -39.12
C LYS A 263 8.32 -2.24 -37.99
N PRO A 264 7.88 -1.22 -37.22
CA PRO A 264 6.96 -1.42 -36.11
C PRO A 264 5.58 -1.94 -36.54
N VAL A 265 5.06 -1.48 -37.70
CA VAL A 265 3.76 -1.90 -38.27
C VAL A 265 3.83 -1.90 -39.80
N ASN A 266 3.00 -2.71 -40.45
CA ASN A 266 2.82 -2.70 -41.90
C ASN A 266 2.50 -1.28 -42.42
N GLY A 267 3.43 -0.71 -43.20
CA GLY A 267 3.32 0.62 -43.77
C GLY A 267 4.22 1.68 -43.15
N ILE A 268 4.97 1.35 -42.09
CA ILE A 268 6.00 2.21 -41.49
C ILE A 268 7.33 1.44 -41.48
N SER A 269 8.35 1.97 -42.15
CA SER A 269 9.65 1.31 -42.30
C SER A 269 10.59 1.62 -41.14
N SER A 270 10.61 2.87 -40.66
CA SER A 270 11.34 3.30 -39.47
C SER A 270 10.52 4.30 -38.66
N LEU A 271 10.62 4.20 -37.34
CA LEU A 271 10.00 5.14 -36.40
C LEU A 271 11.01 5.49 -35.33
N GLU A 272 11.31 6.78 -35.16
CA GLU A 272 12.18 7.29 -34.11
C GLU A 272 11.40 8.22 -33.20
N ILE A 273 11.52 8.03 -31.89
CA ILE A 273 10.86 8.84 -30.87
C ILE A 273 11.94 9.45 -29.99
N ARG A 274 11.96 10.78 -29.90
CA ARG A 274 12.97 11.54 -29.16
C ARG A 274 12.32 12.28 -28.01
N PHE A 275 12.81 12.05 -26.79
CA PHE A 275 12.44 12.80 -25.60
C PHE A 275 13.57 13.78 -25.28
N LEU A 276 13.30 15.08 -25.42
CA LEU A 276 14.28 16.13 -25.18
C LEU A 276 14.10 16.68 -23.77
N MET A 277 15.08 16.44 -22.91
CA MET A 277 15.10 16.90 -21.53
C MET A 277 16.22 17.92 -21.32
N THR A 278 15.95 18.93 -20.49
CA THR A 278 16.95 19.93 -20.10
C THR A 278 17.03 20.06 -18.59
N ASN A 279 18.21 20.43 -18.11
CA ASN A 279 18.50 20.67 -16.70
C ASN A 279 18.83 22.14 -16.51
N LYS A 280 18.01 22.84 -15.72
CA LYS A 280 18.15 24.28 -15.48
C LYS A 280 18.11 24.61 -14.00
N PHE A 281 19.01 25.49 -13.58
CA PHE A 281 19.01 26.04 -12.23
C PHE A 281 17.96 27.14 -12.10
N TYR A 282 17.01 26.96 -11.17
CA TYR A 282 15.99 27.96 -10.89
C TYR A 282 16.30 28.70 -9.58
N GLY A 283 16.69 29.96 -9.69
CA GLY A 283 17.10 30.80 -8.55
C GLY A 283 16.03 30.93 -7.45
N GLY A 284 14.73 30.91 -7.80
CA GLY A 284 13.64 30.96 -6.82
C GLY A 284 13.53 29.70 -5.95
N SER A 285 13.99 28.55 -6.44
CA SER A 285 14.02 27.29 -5.69
C SER A 285 15.42 26.93 -5.16
N ALA A 286 16.46 27.66 -5.61
CA ALA A 286 17.86 27.35 -5.39
C ALA A 286 18.23 25.89 -5.73
N ARG A 287 17.59 25.31 -6.75
CA ARG A 287 17.74 23.91 -7.15
C ARG A 287 17.76 23.76 -8.68
N ASN A 288 18.37 22.67 -9.13
CA ASN A 288 18.35 22.21 -10.51
C ASN A 288 17.07 21.44 -10.78
N TRP A 289 16.40 21.77 -11.88
CA TRP A 289 15.19 21.10 -12.34
C TRP A 289 15.42 20.48 -13.71
N SER A 290 15.07 19.21 -13.83
CA SER A 290 14.93 18.50 -15.08
C SER A 290 13.54 18.75 -15.65
N THR A 291 13.46 19.28 -16.87
CA THR A 291 12.20 19.46 -17.61
C THR A 291 12.25 18.67 -18.91
N LEU A 292 11.16 17.98 -19.24
CA LEU A 292 10.96 17.45 -20.58
C LEU A 292 10.39 18.60 -21.44
N ASP A 293 11.18 19.10 -22.38
CA ASP A 293 10.83 20.29 -23.16
C ASP A 293 9.94 19.90 -24.35
N SER A 294 10.32 18.86 -25.08
CA SER A 294 9.54 18.37 -26.22
C SER A 294 9.70 16.87 -26.47
N VAL A 295 8.66 16.28 -27.04
CA VAL A 295 8.68 14.93 -27.61
C VAL A 295 8.59 15.05 -29.12
N GLU A 296 9.53 14.44 -29.83
CA GLU A 296 9.58 14.46 -31.29
C GLU A 296 9.38 13.04 -31.82
N ILE A 297 8.59 12.89 -32.87
CA ILE A 297 8.35 11.62 -33.56
C ILE A 297 8.78 11.81 -35.02
N VAL A 298 9.72 11.00 -35.47
CA VAL A 298 10.21 10.97 -36.84
C VAL A 298 9.78 9.66 -37.49
N GLN A 299 8.90 9.73 -38.48
CA GLN A 299 8.50 8.59 -39.28
C GLN A 299 9.26 8.59 -40.60
N ASP A 300 9.88 7.45 -40.93
CA ASP A 300 10.53 7.17 -42.22
C ASP A 300 11.55 8.25 -42.65
N GLU A 301 12.15 8.95 -41.68
CA GLU A 301 13.08 10.08 -41.87
C GLU A 301 12.53 11.28 -42.68
N GLU A 302 11.25 11.26 -43.07
CA GLU A 302 10.58 12.32 -43.84
C GLU A 302 9.57 13.11 -43.01
N LYS A 303 8.80 12.42 -42.17
CA LYS A 303 7.70 13.05 -41.41
C LYS A 303 8.15 13.35 -39.99
N PHE A 304 8.20 14.63 -39.66
CA PHE A 304 8.59 15.12 -38.35
C PHE A 304 7.37 15.67 -37.61
N ALA A 305 7.04 15.09 -36.45
CA ALA A 305 5.99 15.55 -35.55
C ALA A 305 6.61 16.03 -34.23
N LYS A 306 6.24 17.22 -33.75
CA LYS A 306 6.77 17.79 -32.52
C LYS A 306 5.65 18.10 -31.54
N PHE A 307 5.83 17.67 -30.29
CA PHE A 307 4.94 17.93 -29.18
C PHE A 307 5.65 18.77 -28.11
N ASN A 308 5.03 19.89 -27.72
CA ASN A 308 5.44 20.66 -26.56
C ASN A 308 4.80 20.07 -25.31
N VAL A 309 5.52 20.11 -24.20
CA VAL A 309 5.09 19.48 -22.95
C VAL A 309 4.76 20.54 -21.91
N SER A 310 3.68 20.35 -21.14
CA SER A 310 3.21 21.38 -20.21
C SER A 310 3.63 21.21 -18.75
N VAL A 311 3.71 19.99 -18.22
CA VAL A 311 3.82 19.73 -16.76
C VAL A 311 4.83 18.64 -16.41
N ILE A 312 5.71 18.25 -17.34
CA ILE A 312 6.71 17.21 -17.06
C ILE A 312 8.00 17.88 -16.58
N SER A 313 8.08 18.07 -15.27
CA SER A 313 9.25 18.66 -14.60
C SER A 313 9.44 18.05 -13.21
N ALA A 314 10.69 17.77 -12.86
CA ALA A 314 11.08 17.30 -11.54
C ALA A 314 12.41 17.92 -11.12
N PRO A 315 12.72 18.05 -9.81
CA PRO A 315 14.08 18.32 -9.37
C PRO A 315 15.05 17.30 -9.98
N ALA A 316 16.26 17.72 -10.36
CA ALA A 316 17.21 16.85 -11.05
C ALA A 316 17.67 15.62 -10.23
N GLU A 317 17.49 15.67 -8.91
CA GLU A 317 17.76 14.57 -7.97
C GLU A 317 16.66 13.49 -8.01
N TYR A 318 15.48 13.80 -8.53
CA TYR A 318 14.27 12.99 -8.48
C TYR A 318 13.88 12.47 -9.87
N SER A 319 13.16 11.35 -9.90
CA SER A 319 12.52 10.86 -11.12
C SER A 319 11.16 11.53 -11.30
N PHE A 320 10.72 11.72 -12.54
CA PHE A 320 9.35 12.18 -12.81
C PHE A 320 8.44 10.96 -13.00
N HIS A 321 7.31 10.92 -12.31
CA HIS A 321 6.32 9.85 -12.43
C HIS A 321 4.93 10.38 -12.78
N CYS A 322 4.21 9.69 -13.65
CA CYS A 322 2.83 10.03 -13.98
C CYS A 322 2.01 8.84 -14.45
N GLN A 323 0.79 8.72 -13.93
CA GLN A 323 -0.11 7.62 -14.28
C GLN A 323 -0.50 7.60 -15.77
N LEU A 324 -0.77 8.77 -16.34
CA LEU A 324 -1.23 8.93 -17.73
C LEU A 324 -0.57 10.14 -18.37
N VAL A 325 0.12 9.90 -19.49
CA VAL A 325 0.73 10.94 -20.33
C VAL A 325 0.26 10.75 -21.77
N GLY A 326 -0.10 11.82 -22.46
CA GLY A 326 -0.51 11.71 -23.85
C GLY A 326 -1.09 12.99 -24.46
N THR A 327 -1.72 12.86 -25.61
CA THR A 327 -2.28 13.99 -26.39
C THR A 327 -3.68 14.43 -25.90
N SER A 328 -4.37 13.59 -25.13
CA SER A 328 -5.72 13.90 -24.62
C SER A 328 -5.72 15.05 -23.60
N ASN A 329 -6.75 15.89 -23.67
CA ASN A 329 -6.98 16.95 -22.68
C ASN A 329 -7.35 16.44 -21.28
N LEU A 330 -7.73 15.17 -21.16
CA LEU A 330 -8.08 14.55 -19.88
C LEU A 330 -6.85 14.08 -19.09
N TYR A 331 -5.68 14.02 -19.74
CA TYR A 331 -4.47 13.52 -19.10
C TYR A 331 -3.76 14.63 -18.32
N PRO A 332 -3.25 14.32 -17.11
CA PRO A 332 -2.59 15.31 -16.25
C PRO A 332 -1.30 15.85 -16.88
N ALA A 333 -0.53 14.98 -17.54
CA ALA A 333 0.63 15.38 -18.33
C ALA A 333 0.27 15.36 -19.82
N ARG A 334 0.13 16.55 -20.42
CA ARG A 334 -0.32 16.70 -21.80
C ARG A 334 0.83 16.96 -22.76
N LEU A 335 0.81 16.24 -23.87
CA LEU A 335 1.63 16.46 -25.06
C LEU A 335 0.83 17.33 -26.05
N ILE A 336 1.26 18.57 -26.24
CA ILE A 336 0.57 19.57 -27.06
C ILE A 336 1.20 19.55 -28.47
N PRO A 337 0.44 19.23 -29.53
CA PRO A 337 0.98 19.22 -30.88
C PRO A 337 1.43 20.63 -31.29
N SER A 338 2.71 20.77 -31.66
CA SER A 338 3.32 22.04 -32.08
C SER A 338 3.27 22.26 -33.59
N ASN A 339 3.15 21.20 -34.39
CA ASN A 339 3.09 21.27 -35.85
C ASN A 339 1.90 20.49 -36.43
N ASN A 340 1.66 20.65 -37.74
CA ASN A 340 0.53 20.01 -38.41
C ASN A 340 0.64 18.48 -38.40
N GLU A 341 1.84 17.94 -38.58
CA GLU A 341 2.07 16.49 -38.53
C GLU A 341 1.81 15.89 -37.14
N ALA A 342 2.11 16.60 -36.06
CA ALA A 342 1.79 16.12 -34.70
C ALA A 342 0.29 15.94 -34.46
N ARG A 343 -0.59 16.60 -35.24
CA ARG A 343 -2.05 16.37 -35.13
C ARG A 343 -2.49 15.03 -35.69
N ASN A 344 -1.64 14.38 -36.50
CA ASN A 344 -1.90 13.06 -37.06
C ASN A 344 -1.53 11.94 -36.09
N TRP A 345 -0.89 12.26 -34.96
CA TRP A 345 -0.37 11.30 -34.00
C TRP A 345 -1.04 11.50 -32.64
N ASP A 346 -1.60 10.43 -32.10
CA ASP A 346 -1.96 10.36 -30.68
C ASP A 346 -0.97 9.49 -29.93
N VAL A 347 -0.53 9.99 -28.78
CA VAL A 347 0.42 9.31 -27.91
C VAL A 347 -0.28 8.91 -26.63
N PHE A 348 -0.10 7.66 -26.21
CA PHE A 348 -0.63 7.13 -24.96
C PHE A 348 0.48 6.41 -24.18
N ILE A 349 0.81 6.95 -23.02
CA ILE A 349 1.78 6.37 -22.09
C ILE A 349 1.12 6.21 -20.72
N SER A 350 1.14 4.99 -20.19
CA SER A 350 0.66 4.70 -18.84
C SER A 350 1.81 4.38 -17.89
N LYS A 351 1.66 4.79 -16.63
CA LYS A 351 2.66 4.66 -15.54
C LYS A 351 4.06 5.06 -16.01
N LEU A 352 4.17 6.24 -16.62
CA LEU A 352 5.43 6.79 -17.11
C LEU A 352 6.31 7.14 -15.92
N GLN A 353 7.53 6.63 -15.90
CA GLN A 353 8.60 7.10 -15.02
C GLN A 353 9.87 7.36 -15.83
N ILE A 354 10.41 8.57 -15.72
CA ILE A 354 11.59 8.99 -16.48
C ILE A 354 12.54 9.80 -15.60
N GLN A 355 13.83 9.54 -15.75
CA GLN A 355 14.90 10.28 -15.09
C GLN A 355 16.08 10.40 -16.05
N GLY A 356 16.52 11.63 -16.33
CA GLY A 356 17.60 11.90 -17.28
C GLY A 356 18.89 12.42 -16.64
N PHE A 357 18.91 12.69 -15.34
CA PHE A 357 20.05 13.31 -14.67
C PHE A 357 20.25 12.69 -13.28
N ASN A 358 21.50 12.69 -12.82
CA ASN A 358 21.89 12.34 -11.45
C ASN A 358 21.35 10.98 -10.96
N ILE A 359 21.56 9.94 -11.77
CA ILE A 359 21.12 8.57 -11.49
C ILE A 359 22.18 7.86 -10.66
N GLU A 360 21.75 7.21 -9.58
CA GLU A 360 22.62 6.44 -8.70
C GLU A 360 22.25 4.95 -8.77
N ASN A 361 23.26 4.07 -8.80
CA ASN A 361 23.09 2.60 -8.74
C ASN A 361 22.15 1.98 -9.81
N ASN A 362 22.01 2.61 -10.98
CA ASN A 362 21.08 2.20 -12.05
C ASN A 362 19.62 2.06 -11.56
N GLN A 363 19.23 2.81 -10.54
CA GLN A 363 17.87 2.79 -9.98
C GLN A 363 17.24 4.18 -10.07
N PHE A 364 15.91 4.22 -10.14
CA PHE A 364 15.20 5.47 -10.07
C PHE A 364 15.35 6.10 -8.69
N SER A 365 15.64 7.39 -8.68
CA SER A 365 15.52 8.22 -7.48
C SER A 365 14.05 8.43 -7.10
N TYR A 366 13.83 9.06 -5.96
CA TYR A 366 12.50 9.41 -5.45
C TYR A 366 11.59 10.01 -6.55
N ALA A 367 10.36 9.52 -6.65
CA ALA A 367 9.42 9.91 -7.69
C ALA A 367 8.68 11.23 -7.36
N SER A 368 8.69 12.15 -8.32
CA SER A 368 7.91 13.38 -8.34
C SER A 368 6.69 13.17 -9.23
N ASP A 369 5.52 13.04 -8.62
CA ASP A 369 4.27 12.80 -9.33
C ASP A 369 3.78 14.03 -10.10
N CYS A 370 3.13 13.78 -11.24
CA CYS A 370 2.52 14.81 -12.07
C CYS A 370 1.24 15.45 -11.48
N THR A 371 0.66 14.85 -10.44
CA THR A 371 -0.54 15.36 -9.77
C THR A 371 -0.20 15.81 -8.34
N GLY A 372 -0.55 17.05 -8.02
CA GLY A 372 -0.53 17.52 -6.64
C GLY A 372 -1.68 16.93 -5.83
N PHE A 373 -1.55 16.89 -4.51
CA PHE A 373 -2.61 16.42 -3.61
C PHE A 373 -3.94 17.17 -3.77
N PHE A 374 -3.86 18.47 -4.05
CA PHE A 374 -5.02 19.33 -4.21
C PHE A 374 -4.87 20.12 -5.50
N THR A 375 -5.90 20.07 -6.32
CA THR A 375 -5.97 20.92 -7.52
C THR A 375 -6.25 22.37 -7.10
N PRO A 376 -5.95 23.36 -7.95
CA PRO A 376 -6.31 24.76 -7.69
C PRO A 376 -7.80 24.94 -7.38
N GLY A 377 -8.68 24.18 -8.05
CA GLY A 377 -10.12 24.21 -7.79
C GLY A 377 -10.48 23.73 -6.39
N ILE A 378 -9.86 22.64 -5.92
CA ILE A 378 -10.07 22.13 -4.55
C ILE A 378 -9.57 23.16 -3.54
N TRP A 379 -8.42 23.80 -3.77
CA TRP A 379 -7.91 24.86 -2.90
C TRP A 379 -8.87 26.04 -2.78
N MET A 380 -9.39 26.53 -3.90
CA MET A 380 -10.37 27.63 -3.90
C MET A 380 -11.65 27.23 -3.14
N GLY A 381 -12.14 26.01 -3.32
CA GLY A 381 -13.30 25.49 -2.61
C GLY A 381 -13.07 25.30 -1.10
N LEU A 382 -11.90 24.76 -0.72
CA LEU A 382 -11.55 24.52 0.67
C LEU A 382 -11.38 25.83 1.43
N VAL A 383 -10.64 26.80 0.87
CA VAL A 383 -10.43 28.11 1.49
C VAL A 383 -11.75 28.85 1.66
N THR A 384 -12.60 28.88 0.64
CA THR A 384 -13.91 29.54 0.72
C THR A 384 -14.84 28.86 1.73
N SER A 385 -14.86 27.52 1.78
CA SER A 385 -15.66 26.77 2.74
C SER A 385 -15.22 27.04 4.18
N ILE A 386 -13.91 27.10 4.45
CA ILE A 386 -13.37 27.44 5.78
C ILE A 386 -13.79 28.84 6.20
N ILE A 387 -13.72 29.82 5.31
CA ILE A 387 -14.14 31.21 5.61
C ILE A 387 -15.62 31.27 5.96
N LEU A 388 -16.48 30.62 5.16
CA LEU A 388 -17.93 30.58 5.42
C LEU A 388 -18.26 29.85 6.73
N LEU A 389 -17.58 28.75 7.02
CA LEU A 389 -17.71 28.04 8.29
C LEU A 389 -17.33 28.92 9.48
N TRP A 390 -16.29 29.73 9.33
CA TRP A 390 -15.84 30.64 10.38
C TRP A 390 -16.88 31.74 10.65
N ILE A 391 -17.46 32.33 9.59
CA ILE A 391 -18.55 33.32 9.71
C ILE A 391 -19.79 32.68 10.36
N LEU A 392 -20.16 31.47 9.93
CA LEU A 392 -21.30 30.74 10.48
C LEU A 392 -21.11 30.42 11.96
N ALA A 393 -19.92 29.92 12.33
CA ALA A 393 -19.58 29.61 13.71
C ALA A 393 -19.63 30.86 14.60
N TYR A 394 -19.13 32.00 14.11
CA TYR A 394 -19.26 33.28 14.79
C TYR A 394 -20.72 33.71 14.96
N GLY A 395 -21.54 33.57 13.92
CA GLY A 395 -22.97 33.86 13.99
C GLY A 395 -23.72 33.00 15.02
N ILE A 396 -23.46 31.69 15.02
CA ILE A 396 -24.04 30.75 16.00
C ILE A 396 -23.56 31.10 17.42
N HIS A 397 -22.28 31.43 17.59
CA HIS A 397 -21.72 31.83 18.87
C HIS A 397 -22.43 33.07 19.43
N MET A 398 -22.66 34.09 18.60
CA MET A 398 -23.40 35.30 19.01
C MET A 398 -24.86 35.01 19.37
N ILE A 399 -25.54 34.14 18.61
CA ILE A 399 -26.92 33.72 18.93
C ILE A 399 -26.96 32.97 20.27
N MET A 400 -25.98 32.10 20.53
CA MET A 400 -25.92 31.34 21.78
C MET A 400 -25.67 32.23 23.01
N GLN A 401 -25.10 33.42 22.83
CA GLN A 401 -24.89 34.41 23.89
C GLN A 401 -26.10 35.32 24.13
N LEU A 402 -27.20 35.19 23.38
CA LEU A 402 -28.41 35.97 23.63
C LEU A 402 -29.04 35.53 24.96
N THR A 403 -28.80 36.31 26.01
CA THR A 403 -29.46 36.16 27.31
C THR A 403 -30.83 36.82 27.28
N THR A 404 -31.86 36.12 27.72
CA THR A 404 -33.19 36.73 27.94
C THR A 404 -33.19 37.59 29.18
N ASN A 405 -33.90 38.72 29.16
CA ASN A 405 -34.09 39.54 30.36
C ASN A 405 -34.72 38.70 31.49
N SER A 406 -34.15 38.79 32.68
CA SER A 406 -34.56 37.95 33.83
C SER A 406 -35.89 38.38 34.45
N ARG A 407 -36.32 39.63 34.23
CA ARG A 407 -37.51 40.20 34.84
C ARG A 407 -38.13 41.25 33.92
N PHE A 408 -39.46 41.24 33.85
CA PHE A 408 -40.25 42.28 33.19
C PHE A 408 -40.97 43.09 34.29
N ASP A 409 -41.11 44.40 34.08
CA ASP A 409 -41.93 45.24 34.97
C ASP A 409 -43.40 44.89 34.76
N ASP A 410 -44.05 44.40 35.81
CA ASP A 410 -45.49 44.13 35.83
C ASP A 410 -46.22 45.44 36.18
N PRO A 411 -47.11 45.97 35.32
CA PRO A 411 -47.84 47.21 35.58
C PRO A 411 -48.77 47.15 36.81
N LYS A 412 -49.02 45.96 37.36
CA LYS A 412 -49.79 45.77 38.61
C LYS A 412 -48.91 45.45 39.83
N GLY A 413 -47.62 45.25 39.64
CA GLY A 413 -46.63 45.00 40.70
C GLY A 413 -45.91 46.27 41.14
N ALA A 414 -45.13 46.19 42.23
CA ALA A 414 -44.25 47.29 42.61
C ALA A 414 -43.16 47.49 41.55
N ALA A 415 -43.02 48.73 41.06
CA ALA A 415 -42.05 49.09 40.02
C ALA A 415 -40.62 48.77 40.46
N LEU A 416 -39.82 48.24 39.52
CA LEU A 416 -38.41 47.97 39.76
C LEU A 416 -37.63 49.25 40.03
N SER A 417 -37.05 49.37 41.24
CA SER A 417 -36.12 50.45 41.57
C SER A 417 -34.74 50.14 40.99
N VAL A 418 -34.32 50.89 39.98
CA VAL A 418 -32.95 50.85 39.46
C VAL A 418 -32.02 51.50 40.50
N PRO A 419 -31.02 50.78 41.05
CA PRO A 419 -30.06 51.42 41.93
C PRO A 419 -29.23 52.41 41.11
N GLN A 420 -29.39 53.70 41.37
CA GLN A 420 -28.48 54.73 40.85
C GLN A 420 -27.23 54.75 41.72
N THR A 421 -26.22 53.98 41.32
CA THR A 421 -24.85 54.18 41.79
C THR A 421 -23.89 53.87 40.66
N GLU A 422 -23.18 54.94 40.25
CA GLU A 422 -21.93 55.09 39.48
C GLU A 422 -21.66 54.20 38.25
#